data_AF-A0A260BRP2-F1
#
_entry.id   AF-A0A260BRP2-F1
#
_cell.length_a   1.000
_cell.length_b   1.000
_cell.length_c   1.000
_cell.angle_alpha   90.00
_cell.angle_beta   90.00
_cell.angle_gamma   90.00
#
_symmetry.space_group_name_H-M   'P 1'
#
loop_
_entity.id
_entity.type
_entity.pdbx_description
1 polymer ?
#
loop_
_entity_poly.entity_id
_entity_poly.type
_entity_poly.pdbx_seq_one_letter_code
_entity_poly.pdbx_strand_id
1 'polypeptide(L)'
;MDDHDPSAALLSDTACVHSVSEEIRGLAAQLGDNPLSAEIAGRVREVVLGAPAEQARAALERMMATRGRVSLRLVDECFTPTSVEPSRHEEIS
;
A
#
# COMPACT_ATOMS: atom_id res chain seq x y z
N MET A 1 20.79 23.69 11.70
CA MET A 1 19.88 22.56 11.95
C MET A 1 18.74 22.76 10.98
N ASP A 2 18.72 21.97 9.92
CA ASP A 2 17.63 21.97 8.95
C ASP A 2 16.39 21.41 9.66
N ASP A 3 15.46 22.30 9.98
CA ASP A 3 14.14 21.98 10.50
C ASP A 3 13.37 21.29 9.36
N HIS A 4 13.57 19.99 9.23
CA HIS A 4 12.87 19.20 8.23
C HIS A 4 11.40 19.15 8.62
N ASP A 5 10.58 19.95 7.93
CA ASP A 5 9.13 19.96 8.10
C ASP A 5 8.58 18.53 7.88
N PRO A 6 8.09 17.86 8.94
CA PRO A 6 7.58 16.49 8.84
C PRO A 6 6.35 16.42 7.91
N SER A 7 5.63 17.52 7.69
CA SER A 7 4.52 17.58 6.76
C SER A 7 4.97 17.52 5.31
N ALA A 8 6.10 18.15 4.95
CA ALA A 8 6.66 18.07 3.61
C ALA A 8 7.13 16.65 3.25
N ALA A 9 7.75 15.95 4.22
CA ALA A 9 8.15 14.56 4.04
C ALA A 9 6.94 13.64 3.83
N LEU A 10 5.85 13.83 4.59
CA LEU A 10 4.62 13.05 4.43
C LEU A 10 3.93 13.28 3.09
N LEU A 11 3.91 14.52 2.60
CA LEU A 11 3.38 14.84 1.28
C LEU A 11 4.22 14.19 0.17
N SER A 12 5.55 14.21 0.32
CA SER A 12 6.47 13.55 -0.62
C SER A 12 6.27 12.02 -0.64
N ASP A 13 6.17 11.39 0.52
CA ASP A 13 5.92 9.95 0.62
C ASP A 13 4.52 9.60 0.05
N THR A 14 3.52 10.42 0.31
CA THR A 14 2.17 10.26 -0.25
C THR A 14 2.16 10.39 -1.78
N ALA A 15 2.86 11.38 -2.32
CA ALA A 15 2.99 11.59 -3.76
C ALA A 15 3.71 10.42 -4.45
N CYS A 16 4.76 9.87 -3.80
CA CYS A 16 5.47 8.70 -4.29
C CYS A 16 4.54 7.48 -4.39
N VAL A 17 3.83 7.15 -3.31
CA VAL A 17 2.89 6.01 -3.28
C VAL A 17 1.78 6.20 -4.31
N HIS A 18 1.21 7.41 -4.41
CA HIS A 18 0.17 7.72 -5.37
C HIS A 18 0.67 7.54 -6.81
N SER A 19 1.83 8.11 -7.16
CA SER A 19 2.39 8.03 -8.52
C SER A 19 2.57 6.58 -8.99
N VAL A 20 3.14 5.72 -8.14
CA VAL A 20 3.34 4.30 -8.48
C VAL A 20 1.99 3.57 -8.60
N SER A 21 1.01 3.92 -7.78
CA SER A 21 -0.34 3.34 -7.86
C SER A 21 -1.07 3.73 -9.15
N GLU A 22 -0.94 4.98 -9.59
CA GLU A 22 -1.48 5.48 -10.85
C GLU A 22 -0.86 4.76 -12.05
N GLU A 23 0.46 4.55 -12.02
CA GLU A 23 1.18 3.85 -13.08
C GLU A 23 0.74 2.39 -13.19
N ILE A 24 0.63 1.67 -12.07
CA ILE A 24 0.11 0.29 -12.05
C ILE A 24 -1.31 0.24 -12.62
N ARG A 25 -2.18 1.18 -12.24
CA ARG A 25 -3.56 1.22 -12.76
C ARG A 25 -3.58 1.48 -14.26
N GLY A 26 -2.77 2.42 -14.75
CA GLY A 26 -2.67 2.73 -16.17
C GLY A 26 -2.16 1.55 -17.00
N LEU A 27 -1.20 0.79 -16.48
CA LEU A 27 -0.70 -0.42 -17.15
C LEU A 27 -1.71 -1.58 -17.10
N ALA A 28 -2.43 -1.74 -15.98
CA ALA A 28 -3.49 -2.74 -15.85
C ALA A 28 -4.66 -2.48 -16.82
N ALA A 29 -5.04 -1.22 -17.01
CA ALA A 29 -6.04 -0.85 -18.01
C ALA A 29 -5.59 -1.22 -19.43
N GLN A 30 -4.34 -0.92 -19.79
CA GLN A 30 -3.76 -1.29 -21.09
C GLN A 30 -3.68 -2.80 -21.30
N LEU A 31 -3.42 -3.61 -20.25
CA LEU A 31 -3.53 -5.07 -20.33
C LEU A 31 -4.97 -5.53 -20.49
N GLY A 32 -5.94 -4.86 -19.88
CA GLY A 32 -7.36 -5.13 -20.10
C GLY A 32 -7.76 -4.95 -21.57
N ASP A 33 -7.25 -3.90 -22.21
CA ASP A 33 -7.48 -3.61 -23.63
C ASP A 33 -6.71 -4.56 -24.56
N ASN A 34 -5.50 -4.97 -24.17
CA ASN A 34 -4.66 -5.90 -24.91
C ASN A 34 -3.91 -6.91 -24.00
N PRO A 35 -4.55 -8.05 -23.67
CA PRO A 35 -4.04 -8.97 -22.66
C PRO A 35 -2.83 -9.80 -23.09
N LEU A 36 -2.54 -9.85 -24.40
CA LEU A 36 -1.40 -10.59 -24.95
C LEU A 36 -0.16 -9.71 -25.18
N SER A 37 -0.21 -8.43 -24.77
CA SER A 37 0.92 -7.53 -24.91
C SER A 37 2.05 -7.87 -23.95
N ALA A 38 3.06 -8.59 -24.46
CA ALA A 38 4.27 -8.91 -23.73
C ALA A 38 5.04 -7.66 -23.26
N GLU A 39 4.95 -6.57 -24.02
CA GLU A 39 5.53 -5.28 -23.66
C GLU A 39 4.86 -4.71 -22.40
N ILE A 40 3.52 -4.63 -22.39
CA ILE A 40 2.78 -4.07 -21.25
C ILE A 40 2.96 -4.99 -20.03
N ALA A 41 2.91 -6.31 -20.21
CA ALA A 41 3.18 -7.27 -19.13
C ALA A 41 4.60 -7.12 -18.55
N GLY A 42 5.60 -6.86 -19.41
CA GLY A 42 6.97 -6.55 -19.00
C GLY A 42 7.04 -5.30 -18.13
N ARG A 43 6.39 -4.22 -18.55
CA ARG A 43 6.31 -2.96 -17.80
C ARG A 43 5.58 -3.12 -16.47
N VAL A 44 4.48 -3.86 -16.42
CA VAL A 44 3.79 -4.17 -15.15
C VAL A 44 4.74 -4.86 -14.18
N ARG A 45 5.49 -5.87 -14.66
CA ARG A 45 6.45 -6.59 -13.84
C ARG A 45 7.55 -5.66 -13.31
N GLU A 46 8.07 -4.77 -14.14
CA GLU A 46 9.08 -3.78 -13.75
C GLU A 46 8.57 -2.81 -12.67
N VAL A 47 7.34 -2.32 -12.80
CA VAL A 47 6.77 -1.39 -11.82
C VAL A 47 6.42 -2.10 -10.51
N VAL A 48 5.84 -3.30 -10.57
CA VAL A 48 5.36 -4.04 -9.39
C VAL A 48 6.47 -4.74 -8.62
N LEU A 49 7.51 -5.21 -9.29
CA LEU A 49 8.62 -5.95 -8.68
C LEU A 49 9.95 -5.18 -8.66
N GLY A 50 10.01 -4.02 -9.31
CA GLY A 50 11.23 -3.21 -9.37
C GLY A 50 11.27 -2.08 -8.35
N ALA A 51 12.26 -1.21 -8.54
CA ALA A 51 12.53 -0.07 -7.69
C ALA A 51 11.32 0.85 -7.40
N PRO A 52 10.37 1.09 -8.35
CA PRO A 52 9.19 1.91 -8.05
C PRO A 52 8.34 1.35 -6.91
N ALA A 53 8.06 0.04 -6.93
CA ALA A 53 7.31 -0.61 -5.85
C ALA A 53 8.08 -0.62 -4.53
N GLU A 54 9.40 -0.82 -4.55
CA GLU A 54 10.24 -0.75 -3.34
C GLU A 54 10.22 0.65 -2.71
N GLN A 55 10.33 1.70 -3.53
CA GLN A 55 10.26 3.09 -3.08
C GLN A 55 8.89 3.41 -2.49
N ALA A 56 7.81 2.99 -3.15
CA ALA A 56 6.45 3.17 -2.64
C ALA A 56 6.22 2.41 -1.32
N ARG A 57 6.76 1.19 -1.18
CA ARG A 57 6.70 0.43 0.08
C ARG A 57 7.43 1.15 1.20
N ALA A 58 8.66 1.61 0.97
CA ALA A 58 9.43 2.34 1.96
C ALA A 58 8.74 3.66 2.36
N ALA A 59 8.14 4.37 1.41
CA ALA A 59 7.33 5.56 1.68
C ALA A 59 6.09 5.24 2.52
N LEU A 60 5.38 4.16 2.19
CA LEU A 60 4.22 3.70 2.95
C LEU A 60 4.60 3.30 4.39
N GLU A 61 5.72 2.60 4.58
CA GLU A 61 6.23 2.24 5.91
C GLU A 61 6.55 3.49 6.75
N ARG A 62 7.18 4.51 6.16
CA ARG A 62 7.43 5.80 6.82
C ARG A 62 6.13 6.49 7.21
N MET A 63 5.15 6.53 6.30
CA MET A 63 3.81 7.09 6.57
C MET A 63 3.11 6.36 7.72
N MET A 64 3.16 5.03 7.75
CA MET A 64 2.58 4.22 8.83
C MET A 64 3.29 4.47 10.16
N ALA A 65 4.63 4.58 10.15
CA ALA A 65 5.41 4.87 11.36
C ALA A 65 5.10 6.26 11.94
N THR A 66 4.89 7.27 11.09
CA THR A 66 4.42 8.60 11.53
C THR A 66 2.99 8.56 12.04
N ARG A 67 2.10 7.78 11.42
CA ARG A 67 0.70 7.65 11.84
C ARG A 67 0.57 6.87 13.15
N GLY A 68 1.38 5.85 13.38
CA GLY A 68 1.44 5.10 14.65
C GLY A 68 1.82 5.98 15.85
N ARG A 69 2.62 7.04 15.64
CA ARG A 69 2.92 8.04 16.68
C ARG A 69 1.77 9.01 16.95
N VAL A 70 0.90 9.26 15.97
CA VAL A 70 -0.30 10.11 16.11
C VAL A 70 -1.49 9.30 16.66
N SER A 71 -1.60 8.02 16.30
CA SER A 71 -2.66 7.10 16.73
C SER A 71 -2.56 6.64 18.19
N LEU A 72 -1.37 6.67 18.82
CA LEU A 72 -1.25 6.39 20.27
C LEU A 72 -1.85 7.50 21.17
N ARG A 73 -2.35 8.60 20.60
CA ARG A 73 -3.10 9.62 21.36
C ARG A 73 -4.59 9.69 21.05
N LEU A 74 -5.08 8.94 20.05
CA LEU A 74 -6.48 9.07 19.58
C LEU A 74 -7.21 7.73 19.39
N VAL A 75 -6.55 6.57 19.52
CA VAL A 75 -7.17 5.25 19.29
C VAL A 75 -7.19 4.38 20.56
N ASP A 76 -7.30 4.99 21.74
CA ASP A 76 -7.60 4.23 22.97
C ASP A 76 -9.10 3.87 23.08
N GLU A 77 -9.98 4.46 22.27
CA GLU A 77 -11.44 4.34 22.51
C GLU A 77 -12.26 3.52 21.50
N CYS A 78 -11.72 2.98 20.40
CA CYS A 78 -12.61 2.46 19.33
C CYS A 78 -12.19 1.21 18.53
N PHE A 79 -11.24 0.37 18.98
CA PHE A 79 -10.96 -0.87 18.25
C PHE A 79 -10.91 -2.10 19.17
N THR A 80 -12.07 -2.70 19.42
CA THR A 80 -12.16 -4.10 19.81
C THR A 80 -12.29 -4.96 18.55
N PRO A 81 -11.30 -5.80 18.19
CA PRO A 81 -11.47 -6.74 17.09
C PRO A 81 -12.45 -7.84 17.51
N THR A 82 -13.57 -7.96 16.77
CA THR A 82 -14.50 -9.08 16.91
C THR A 82 -13.76 -10.38 16.58
N SER A 83 -13.51 -11.19 17.62
CA SER A 83 -12.97 -12.54 17.50
C SER A 83 -13.95 -13.41 16.73
N VAL A 84 -13.62 -13.77 15.49
CA VAL A 84 -14.38 -14.76 14.72
C VAL A 84 -13.88 -16.14 15.16
N GLU A 85 -14.66 -16.83 16.00
CA GLU A 85 -14.42 -18.23 16.35
C GLU A 85 -14.57 -19.14 15.11
N PRO A 86 -13.67 -20.12 14.90
CA PRO A 86 -13.85 -21.11 13.83
C PRO A 86 -14.92 -22.14 14.23
N SER A 87 -16.04 -22.18 13.50
CA SER A 87 -17.06 -23.22 13.61
C SER A 87 -16.46 -24.61 13.39
N ARG A 88 -16.51 -25.46 14.42
CA ARG A 88 -16.17 -26.89 14.32
C ARG A 88 -17.21 -27.60 13.47
N HIS A 89 -16.74 -28.26 12.41
CA HIS A 89 -17.51 -29.20 11.60
C HIS A 89 -17.80 -30.44 12.47
N GLU A 90 -19.07 -30.73 12.74
CA GLU A 90 -19.49 -31.95 13.43
C GLU A 90 -19.65 -33.07 12.40
N GLU A 91 -18.95 -34.17 12.65
CA GLU A 91 -18.87 -35.37 11.80
C GLU A 91 -20.20 -36.14 11.88
N ILE A 92 -20.74 -36.45 10.70
CA ILE A 92 -21.97 -37.23 10.50
C ILE A 92 -21.71 -38.68 10.90
N SER A 93 -22.53 -39.24 11.80
CA SER A 93 -22.61 -40.67 12.07
C SER A 93 -24.04 -41.17 12.08
#